data_AF-A0A961MPR6-F1
#
_entry.id   AF-A0A961MPR6-F1
#
_cell.length_a   1.000
_cell.length_b   1.000
_cell.length_c   1.000
_cell.angle_alpha   90.00
_cell.angle_beta   90.00
_cell.angle_gamma   90.00
#
_symmetry.space_group_name_H-M   'P 1'
#
loop_
_entity.id
_entity.type
_entity.pdbx_description
1 polymer ?
#
loop_
_entity_poly.entity_id
_entity_poly.type
_entity_poly.pdbx_seq_one_letter_code
_entity_poly.pdbx_strand_id
1 'polypeptide(L)'
;MRFSPDQIEARDRIHDLLRGAGVDLVESTLLPDGGGRQEALALLGKAGSGKTELLVSVVRSLVAAGVEPVSGEYESRRSRPRRSLAVLAPTNKAASVLRARGVPATTIHRILYTPLYEPQYEALAEWITGKGERPQVEGLTEAAMDRARAFFAQHKSIPGALATAGLRGSDFIKGWKLRDEPLDIGLVDEASMLDDRQYDDLRALFGTLILFGDPAQLPPVNGSGRMVFDRLPEEARLTLRRVHRQASDSPILDLAHALGEPELG
;
A
#
# COMPACT_ATOMS: atom_id res chain seq x y z
N MET A 1 -20.91 13.95 0.30
CA MET A 1 -19.98 14.88 0.98
C MET A 1 -19.63 15.99 0.00
N ARG A 2 -19.45 17.23 0.48
CA ARG A 2 -19.00 18.35 -0.37
C ARG A 2 -17.50 18.55 -0.12
N PHE A 3 -16.67 18.20 -1.10
CA PHE A 3 -15.23 18.45 -1.05
C PHE A 3 -14.96 19.96 -1.06
N SER A 4 -13.88 20.40 -0.40
CA SER A 4 -13.39 21.77 -0.55
C SER A 4 -12.70 22.00 -1.90
N PRO A 5 -12.46 23.25 -2.31
CA PRO A 5 -11.79 23.56 -3.57
C PRO A 5 -10.42 22.86 -3.72
N ASP A 6 -9.60 22.85 -2.68
CA ASP A 6 -8.29 22.16 -2.67
C ASP A 6 -8.42 20.63 -2.76
N GLN A 7 -9.45 20.04 -2.14
CA GLN A 7 -9.74 18.62 -2.28
C GLN A 7 -10.28 18.26 -3.67
N ILE A 8 -11.06 19.15 -4.30
CA ILE A 8 -11.54 18.99 -5.68
C ILE A 8 -10.36 19.04 -6.64
N GLU A 9 -9.50 20.05 -6.53
CA GLU A 9 -8.29 20.17 -7.33
C GLU A 9 -7.38 18.94 -7.17
N ALA A 10 -7.15 18.51 -5.93
CA ALA A 10 -6.38 17.31 -5.64
C ALA A 10 -6.97 16.06 -6.30
N ARG A 11 -8.29 15.88 -6.19
CA ARG A 11 -9.00 14.78 -6.81
C ARG A 11 -8.88 14.82 -8.33
N ASP A 12 -9.05 15.98 -8.94
CA ASP A 12 -9.02 16.14 -10.39
C ASP A 12 -7.61 15.84 -10.92
N ARG A 13 -6.55 16.29 -10.23
CA ARG A 13 -5.16 15.92 -10.55
C ARG A 13 -4.89 14.42 -10.40
N ILE A 14 -5.46 13.77 -9.39
CA ILE A 14 -5.39 12.31 -9.24
C ILE A 14 -6.11 11.61 -10.40
N HIS A 15 -7.28 12.11 -10.82
CA HIS A 15 -8.02 11.56 -11.95
C HIS A 15 -7.23 11.67 -13.25
N ASP A 16 -6.59 12.80 -13.51
CA ASP A 16 -5.77 12.99 -14.71
C ASP A 16 -4.55 12.05 -14.73
N LEU A 17 -3.87 11.90 -13.59
CA LEU A 17 -2.77 10.94 -13.44
C LEU A 17 -3.23 9.50 -13.74
N LEU A 18 -4.36 9.10 -13.16
CA LEU A 18 -4.91 7.76 -13.33
C LEU A 18 -5.42 7.51 -14.75
N ARG A 19 -5.99 8.53 -15.40
CA ARG A 19 -6.37 8.48 -16.82
C ARG A 19 -5.15 8.29 -17.71
N GLY A 20 -4.05 9.00 -17.44
CA GLY A 20 -2.75 8.77 -18.09
C GLY A 20 -2.20 7.35 -17.85
N ALA A 21 -2.51 6.77 -16.69
CA ALA A 21 -2.26 5.37 -16.36
C ALA A 21 -3.37 4.41 -16.87
N GLY A 22 -4.19 4.81 -17.82
CA GLY A 22 -5.19 3.95 -18.45
C GLY A 22 -6.38 3.57 -17.56
N VAL A 23 -6.76 4.40 -16.59
CA VAL A 23 -7.96 4.20 -15.75
C VAL A 23 -8.82 5.46 -15.76
N ASP A 24 -10.03 5.39 -16.32
CA ASP A 24 -10.98 6.49 -16.27
C ASP A 24 -11.93 6.34 -15.08
N LEU A 25 -11.72 7.17 -14.06
CA LEU A 25 -12.55 7.17 -12.85
C LEU A 25 -13.92 7.85 -13.03
N VAL A 26 -14.10 8.66 -14.08
CA VAL A 26 -15.37 9.34 -14.36
C VAL A 26 -16.32 8.38 -15.05
N GLU A 27 -15.83 7.70 -16.09
CA GLU A 27 -16.59 6.68 -16.81
C GLU A 27 -16.57 5.32 -16.09
N SER A 28 -15.74 5.17 -15.05
CA SER A 28 -15.56 3.91 -14.31
C SER A 28 -15.13 2.76 -15.24
N THR A 29 -14.13 3.01 -16.09
CA THR A 29 -13.65 2.05 -17.09
C THR A 29 -12.12 1.94 -17.11
N LEU A 30 -11.63 0.80 -17.60
CA LEU A 30 -10.22 0.61 -17.95
C LEU A 30 -10.00 1.04 -19.40
N LEU A 31 -8.96 1.83 -19.63
CA LEU A 31 -8.47 2.22 -20.94
C LEU A 31 -7.27 1.34 -21.31
N PRO A 32 -6.84 1.32 -22.58
CA PRO A 32 -5.54 0.78 -22.95
C PRO A 32 -4.43 1.37 -22.07
N ASP A 33 -3.39 0.59 -21.81
CA ASP A 33 -2.25 1.09 -21.03
C ASP A 33 -1.67 2.32 -21.74
N GLY A 34 -1.75 3.49 -21.09
CA GLY A 34 -1.27 4.76 -21.64
C GLY A 34 0.24 4.77 -21.86
N GLY A 35 0.94 3.77 -21.32
CA GLY A 35 2.37 3.55 -21.53
C GLY A 35 3.24 4.39 -20.60
N GLY A 36 4.33 3.79 -20.12
CA GLY A 36 5.35 4.46 -19.33
C GLY A 36 5.04 4.59 -17.84
N ARG A 37 6.11 4.74 -17.06
CA ARG A 37 6.03 5.02 -15.63
C ARG A 37 5.65 6.47 -15.42
N GLN A 38 4.58 6.70 -14.65
CA GLN A 38 4.13 8.03 -14.31
C GLN A 38 5.04 8.65 -13.25
N GLU A 39 5.09 9.98 -13.21
CA GLU A 39 5.67 10.68 -12.07
C GLU A 39 4.85 10.40 -10.80
N ALA A 40 5.52 10.34 -9.65
CA ALA A 40 4.81 10.15 -8.38
C ALA A 40 4.12 11.46 -7.98
N LEU A 41 2.90 11.36 -7.44
CA LEU A 41 2.14 12.51 -6.96
C LEU A 41 2.04 12.44 -5.44
N ALA A 42 2.27 13.55 -4.74
CA ALA A 42 2.08 13.63 -3.30
C ALA A 42 0.89 14.53 -2.94
N LEU A 43 0.03 14.01 -2.07
CA LEU A 43 -1.02 14.75 -1.40
C LEU A 43 -0.62 15.01 0.06
N LEU A 44 -0.30 16.26 0.33
CA LEU A 44 0.16 16.77 1.61
C LEU A 44 -0.99 17.44 2.36
N GLY A 45 -0.89 17.47 3.68
CA GLY A 45 -1.76 18.29 4.52
C GLY A 45 -1.73 17.84 5.97
N LYS A 46 -2.19 18.71 6.87
CA LYS A 46 -2.22 18.43 8.31
C LYS A 46 -3.23 17.34 8.68
N ALA A 47 -3.15 16.83 9.91
CA ALA A 47 -4.19 15.97 10.48
C ALA A 47 -5.59 16.60 10.32
N GLY A 48 -6.56 15.81 9.85
CA GLY A 48 -7.93 16.29 9.62
C GLY A 48 -8.17 17.08 8.33
N SER A 49 -7.18 17.20 7.42
CA SER A 49 -7.37 17.84 6.11
C SER A 49 -8.19 17.02 5.10
N GLY A 50 -8.55 15.78 5.44
CA GLY A 50 -9.35 14.90 4.59
C GLY A 50 -8.55 14.01 3.62
N LYS A 51 -7.21 13.95 3.73
CA LYS A 51 -6.36 13.05 2.92
C LYS A 51 -6.88 11.61 2.90
N THR A 52 -7.16 11.05 4.07
CA THR A 52 -7.65 9.67 4.21
C THR A 52 -9.02 9.48 3.58
N GLU A 53 -9.90 10.49 3.62
CA GLU A 53 -11.20 10.42 2.94
C GLU A 53 -11.03 10.42 1.41
N LEU A 54 -10.11 11.26 0.90
CA LEU A 54 -9.81 11.27 -0.53
C LEU A 54 -9.19 9.94 -0.99
N LEU A 55 -8.24 9.38 -0.21
CA LEU A 55 -7.66 8.06 -0.46
C LEU A 55 -8.76 6.98 -0.54
N VAL A 56 -9.65 6.93 0.45
CA VAL A 56 -10.77 5.96 0.47
C VAL A 56 -11.68 6.15 -0.75
N SER A 57 -11.98 7.39 -1.13
CA SER A 57 -12.79 7.70 -2.32
C SER A 57 -12.12 7.23 -3.62
N VAL A 58 -10.81 7.46 -3.76
CA VAL A 58 -10.02 7.02 -4.92
C VAL A 58 -9.98 5.50 -5.01
N VAL A 59 -9.72 4.81 -3.90
CA VAL A 59 -9.74 3.33 -3.84
C VAL A 59 -11.09 2.78 -4.29
N ARG A 60 -12.21 3.32 -3.78
CA ARG A 60 -13.55 2.87 -4.19
C ARG A 60 -13.79 3.06 -5.68
N SER A 61 -13.33 4.18 -6.24
CA SER A 61 -13.50 4.49 -7.66
C SER A 61 -12.63 3.57 -8.54
N LEU A 62 -11.40 3.29 -8.12
CA LEU A 62 -10.51 2.34 -8.80
C LEU A 62 -11.11 0.93 -8.84
N VAL A 63 -11.63 0.45 -7.72
CA VAL A 63 -12.28 -0.87 -7.63
C VAL A 63 -13.54 -0.91 -8.50
N ALA A 64 -14.36 0.16 -8.48
CA ALA A 64 -15.53 0.27 -9.34
C ALA A 64 -15.18 0.27 -10.84
N ALA A 65 -14.03 0.84 -11.21
CA ALA A 65 -13.51 0.82 -12.58
C ALA A 65 -12.92 -0.54 -13.00
N GLY A 66 -12.85 -1.53 -12.10
CA GLY A 66 -12.33 -2.87 -12.39
C GLY A 66 -10.83 -3.04 -12.11
N VAL A 67 -10.19 -2.11 -11.38
CA VAL A 67 -8.84 -2.29 -10.86
C VAL A 67 -8.88 -3.24 -9.66
N GLU A 68 -8.03 -4.25 -9.67
CA GLU A 68 -8.02 -5.32 -8.66
C GLU A 68 -7.04 -5.00 -7.53
N PRO A 69 -7.51 -4.94 -6.27
CA PRO A 69 -6.62 -4.80 -5.13
C PRO A 69 -5.74 -6.04 -4.95
N VAL A 70 -4.44 -5.80 -4.77
CA VAL A 70 -3.46 -6.84 -4.47
C VAL A 70 -3.15 -6.82 -2.97
N SER A 71 -3.15 -8.00 -2.35
CA SER A 71 -2.64 -8.18 -0.99
C SER A 71 -1.16 -8.57 -1.04
N GLY A 72 -0.43 -8.36 0.07
CA GLY A 72 0.95 -8.85 0.22
C GLY A 72 1.06 -10.37 0.37
N GLU A 73 0.06 -11.09 -0.12
CA GLU A 73 -0.02 -12.53 -0.11
C GLU A 73 0.40 -13.08 -1.48
N TYR A 74 0.72 -14.38 -1.51
CA TYR A 74 1.29 -15.03 -2.68
C TYR A 74 0.36 -14.95 -3.89
N GLU A 75 0.79 -14.22 -4.92
CA GLU A 75 0.10 -14.19 -6.21
C GLU A 75 0.60 -15.34 -7.09
N SER A 76 -0.35 -16.11 -7.64
CA SER A 76 0.00 -17.14 -8.60
C SER A 76 0.40 -16.46 -9.92
N ARG A 77 1.63 -16.75 -10.39
CA ARG A 77 2.27 -16.34 -11.66
C ARG A 77 1.48 -16.30 -12.98
N ARG A 78 0.17 -16.55 -13.03
CA ARG A 78 -0.59 -16.47 -14.28
C ARG A 78 -2.01 -15.96 -14.08
N SER A 79 -2.15 -14.64 -14.14
CA SER A 79 -3.33 -13.98 -14.72
C SER A 79 -2.94 -12.55 -15.10
N ARG A 80 -2.81 -12.24 -16.39
CA ARG A 80 -2.81 -10.86 -16.92
C ARG A 80 -3.91 -10.74 -17.99
N PRO A 81 -4.50 -9.54 -18.20
CA PRO A 81 -4.08 -8.24 -17.66
C PRO A 81 -5.18 -7.64 -16.77
N ARG A 82 -5.07 -7.81 -15.45
CA ARG A 82 -5.90 -7.04 -14.51
C ARG A 82 -5.03 -5.92 -13.97
N ARG A 83 -5.50 -4.67 -14.12
CA ARG A 83 -4.86 -3.51 -13.50
C ARG A 83 -4.86 -3.73 -12.00
N SER A 84 -3.69 -3.67 -11.38
CA SER A 84 -3.45 -3.96 -9.97
C SER A 84 -3.37 -2.69 -9.12
N LEU A 85 -3.93 -2.76 -7.91
CA LEU A 85 -3.90 -1.70 -6.91
C LEU A 85 -3.32 -2.21 -5.60
N ALA A 86 -2.21 -1.64 -5.12
CA ALA A 86 -1.76 -1.85 -3.75
C ALA A 86 -2.03 -0.61 -2.90
N VAL A 87 -2.70 -0.79 -1.76
CA VAL A 87 -2.85 0.26 -0.75
C VAL A 87 -1.94 -0.06 0.43
N LEU A 88 -1.02 0.86 0.71
CA LEU A 88 0.15 0.64 1.54
C LEU A 88 0.19 1.61 2.72
N ALA A 89 0.76 1.16 3.83
CA ALA A 89 1.12 2.02 4.94
C ALA A 89 2.45 1.54 5.56
N PRO A 90 3.21 2.41 6.24
CA PRO A 90 4.47 2.04 6.89
C PRO A 90 4.26 1.06 8.07
N THR A 91 3.13 1.15 8.76
CA THR A 91 2.85 0.36 9.97
C THR A 91 1.55 -0.46 9.87
N ASN A 92 1.50 -1.57 10.61
CA ASN A 92 0.29 -2.38 10.73
C ASN A 92 -0.89 -1.59 11.32
N LYS A 93 -0.62 -0.64 12.21
CA LYS A 93 -1.65 0.21 12.82
C LYS A 93 -2.29 1.13 11.78
N ALA A 94 -1.48 1.84 10.98
CA ALA A 94 -1.98 2.70 9.91
C ALA A 94 -2.77 1.89 8.86
N ALA A 95 -2.24 0.75 8.42
CA ALA A 95 -2.97 -0.15 7.52
C ALA A 95 -4.30 -0.66 8.14
N SER A 96 -4.34 -0.91 9.46
CA SER A 96 -5.56 -1.32 10.16
C SER A 96 -6.65 -0.24 10.16
N VAL A 97 -6.26 1.03 10.31
CA VAL A 97 -7.19 2.18 10.24
C VAL A 97 -7.87 2.24 8.87
N LEU A 98 -7.11 2.02 7.79
CA LEU A 98 -7.66 1.95 6.43
C LEU A 98 -8.58 0.74 6.25
N ARG A 99 -8.17 -0.45 6.73
CA ARG A 99 -9.03 -1.66 6.67
C ARG A 99 -10.35 -1.49 7.40
N ALA A 100 -10.37 -0.80 8.53
CA ALA A 100 -11.61 -0.48 9.25
C ALA A 100 -12.59 0.39 8.42
N ARG A 101 -12.10 1.05 7.36
CA ARG A 101 -12.90 1.85 6.41
C ARG A 101 -13.25 1.09 5.12
N GLY A 102 -12.98 -0.22 5.07
CA GLY A 102 -13.23 -1.08 3.91
C GLY A 102 -12.17 -0.98 2.81
N VAL A 103 -11.00 -0.40 3.10
CA VAL A 103 -9.88 -0.34 2.15
C VAL A 103 -8.98 -1.56 2.33
N PRO A 104 -8.62 -2.31 1.27
CA PRO A 104 -7.76 -3.49 1.35
C PRO A 104 -6.28 -3.11 1.53
N ALA A 105 -5.95 -2.47 2.67
CA ALA A 105 -4.62 -1.96 2.95
C ALA A 105 -3.71 -2.99 3.62
N THR A 106 -2.43 -2.96 3.26
CA THR A 106 -1.34 -3.77 3.85
C THR A 106 -0.13 -2.90 4.16
N THR A 107 0.93 -3.48 4.71
CA THR A 107 2.18 -2.75 4.96
C THR A 107 3.07 -2.73 3.73
N ILE A 108 3.87 -1.67 3.59
CA ILE A 108 4.88 -1.53 2.53
C ILE A 108 5.77 -2.78 2.45
N HIS A 109 6.27 -3.24 3.60
CA HIS A 109 7.14 -4.41 3.72
C HIS A 109 6.52 -5.68 3.11
N ARG A 110 5.22 -5.91 3.29
CA ARG A 110 4.54 -7.11 2.77
C ARG A 110 4.39 -7.12 1.25
N ILE A 111 4.44 -5.96 0.60
CA ILE A 111 4.31 -5.83 -0.85
C ILE A 111 5.68 -5.76 -1.52
N LEU A 112 6.64 -5.06 -0.91
CA LEU A 112 8.00 -4.98 -1.42
C LEU A 112 8.74 -6.31 -1.32
N TYR A 113 8.53 -7.08 -0.24
CA TYR A 113 9.37 -8.22 0.08
C TYR A 113 8.63 -9.54 -0.02
N THR A 114 9.15 -10.44 -0.85
CA THR A 114 8.71 -11.83 -0.95
C THR A 114 9.59 -12.71 -0.06
N PRO A 115 9.02 -13.55 0.81
CA PRO A 115 9.81 -14.47 1.62
C PRO A 115 10.49 -15.51 0.72
N LEU A 116 11.78 -15.77 0.97
CA LEU A 116 12.51 -16.89 0.40
C LEU A 116 12.38 -18.08 1.34
N TYR A 117 11.78 -19.16 0.84
CA TYR A 117 11.58 -20.36 1.65
C TYR A 117 12.81 -21.29 1.59
N GLU A 118 13.06 -22.05 2.66
CA GLU A 118 13.98 -23.18 2.56
C GLU A 118 13.44 -24.22 1.55
N PRO A 119 14.30 -24.90 0.75
CA PRO A 119 13.85 -25.77 -0.33
C PRO A 119 12.83 -26.83 0.10
N GLN A 120 12.97 -27.37 1.32
CA GLN A 120 12.04 -28.36 1.87
C GLN A 120 10.62 -27.82 2.12
N TYR A 121 10.45 -26.50 2.28
CA TYR A 121 9.15 -25.86 2.45
C TYR A 121 8.65 -25.17 1.18
N GLU A 122 9.49 -25.01 0.15
CA GLU A 122 9.09 -24.44 -1.13
C GLU A 122 8.06 -25.36 -1.83
N ALA A 123 8.32 -26.67 -1.88
CA ALA A 123 7.37 -27.65 -2.42
C ALA A 123 6.04 -27.67 -1.63
N LEU A 124 6.10 -27.44 -0.31
CA LEU A 124 4.90 -27.34 0.54
C LEU A 124 4.09 -26.08 0.22
N ALA A 125 4.76 -24.94 0.05
CA ALA A 125 4.12 -23.70 -0.37
C ALA A 125 3.49 -23.84 -1.76
N GLU A 126 4.18 -24.44 -2.73
CA GLU A 126 3.63 -24.73 -4.06
C GLU A 126 2.36 -25.56 -3.95
N TRP A 127 2.39 -26.70 -3.26
CA TRP A 127 1.23 -27.58 -3.10
C TRP A 127 0.05 -26.90 -2.41
N ILE A 128 0.30 -26.12 -1.35
CA ILE A 128 -0.72 -25.33 -0.65
C ILE A 128 -1.41 -24.36 -1.62
N THR A 129 -0.66 -23.76 -2.55
CA THR A 129 -1.19 -22.85 -3.58
C THR A 129 -1.87 -23.57 -4.74
N GLY A 130 -1.95 -24.91 -4.70
CA GLY A 130 -2.51 -25.73 -5.77
C GLY A 130 -1.56 -25.94 -6.95
N LYS A 131 -0.26 -25.72 -6.75
CA LYS A 131 0.78 -25.95 -7.75
C LYS A 131 1.60 -27.17 -7.34
N GLY A 132 1.74 -28.14 -8.22
CA GLY A 132 2.51 -29.35 -7.91
C GLY A 132 1.78 -30.33 -6.99
N GLU A 133 2.51 -31.39 -6.64
CA GLU A 133 2.00 -32.53 -5.89
C GLU A 133 2.26 -32.40 -4.39
N ARG A 134 1.54 -33.19 -3.58
CA ARG A 134 1.71 -33.18 -2.13
C ARG A 134 3.13 -33.66 -1.78
N PRO A 135 3.98 -32.83 -1.16
CA PRO A 135 5.34 -33.24 -0.83
C PRO A 135 5.37 -34.11 0.43
N GLN A 136 6.47 -34.85 0.60
CA GLN A 136 6.86 -35.39 1.90
C GLN A 136 7.81 -34.39 2.56
N VAL A 137 7.43 -33.89 3.74
CA VAL A 137 8.27 -32.96 4.52
C VAL A 137 8.55 -33.59 5.87
N GLU A 138 9.83 -33.72 6.21
CA GLU A 138 10.25 -34.27 7.49
C GLU A 138 9.67 -33.46 8.66
N GLY A 139 9.14 -34.16 9.68
CA GLY A 139 8.54 -33.54 10.86
C GLY A 139 7.12 -33.00 10.67
N LEU A 140 6.52 -33.09 9.47
CA LEU A 140 5.13 -32.69 9.22
C LEU A 140 4.22 -33.89 8.94
N THR A 141 3.11 -33.97 9.67
CA THR A 141 2.09 -34.99 9.43
C THR A 141 1.14 -34.60 8.30
N GLU A 142 0.48 -35.58 7.70
CA GLU A 142 -0.55 -35.31 6.69
C GLU A 142 -1.63 -34.37 7.22
N ALA A 143 -2.14 -34.62 8.43
CA ALA A 143 -3.13 -33.75 9.06
C ALA A 143 -2.65 -32.29 9.25
N ALA A 144 -1.36 -32.07 9.50
CA ALA A 144 -0.79 -30.72 9.59
C ALA A 144 -0.78 -30.00 8.23
N MET A 145 -0.40 -30.72 7.18
CA MET A 145 -0.43 -30.23 5.81
C MET A 145 -1.85 -29.90 5.34
N ASP A 146 -2.85 -30.72 5.70
CA ASP A 146 -4.26 -30.46 5.35
C ASP A 146 -4.82 -29.23 6.07
N ARG A 147 -4.44 -29.00 7.34
CA ARG A 147 -4.77 -27.75 8.05
C ARG A 147 -4.17 -26.52 7.36
N ALA A 148 -2.91 -26.60 6.95
CA ALA A 148 -2.25 -25.52 6.23
C ALA A 148 -2.98 -25.18 4.92
N ARG A 149 -3.37 -26.21 4.15
CA ARG A 149 -4.11 -26.02 2.90
C ARG A 149 -5.53 -25.45 3.14
N ALA A 150 -6.22 -25.92 4.17
CA ALA A 150 -7.53 -25.38 4.56
C ALA A 150 -7.44 -23.90 4.99
N PHE A 151 -6.42 -23.53 5.78
CA PHE A 151 -6.16 -22.15 6.16
C PHE A 151 -5.90 -21.27 4.93
N PHE A 152 -5.04 -21.72 4.01
CA PHE A 152 -4.76 -20.98 2.79
C PHE A 152 -6.00 -20.78 1.91
N ALA A 153 -6.88 -21.78 1.83
CA ALA A 153 -8.12 -21.65 1.07
C ALA A 153 -8.98 -20.47 1.57
N GLN A 154 -8.99 -20.21 2.88
CA GLN A 154 -9.76 -19.14 3.52
C GLN A 154 -9.03 -17.80 3.57
N HIS A 155 -7.72 -17.80 3.83
CA HIS A 155 -6.96 -16.60 4.20
C HIS A 155 -5.84 -16.24 3.24
N LYS A 156 -5.56 -17.05 2.21
CA LYS A 156 -4.56 -16.80 1.15
C LYS A 156 -3.13 -16.48 1.64
N SER A 157 -2.78 -16.76 2.89
CA SER A 157 -1.45 -16.49 3.46
C SER A 157 -0.63 -17.76 3.64
N ILE A 158 0.50 -17.87 2.91
CA ILE A 158 1.43 -19.01 3.05
C ILE A 158 2.13 -19.02 4.42
N PRO A 159 2.72 -17.92 4.93
CA PRO A 159 3.29 -17.92 6.27
C PRO A 159 2.26 -18.31 7.34
N GLY A 160 1.01 -17.85 7.21
CA GLY A 160 -0.08 -18.25 8.11
C GLY A 160 -0.41 -19.74 8.00
N ALA A 161 -0.50 -20.26 6.77
CA ALA A 161 -0.75 -21.68 6.52
C ALA A 161 0.35 -22.56 7.14
N LEU A 162 1.62 -22.23 6.90
CA LEU A 162 2.77 -22.93 7.47
C LEU A 162 2.77 -22.87 9.01
N ALA A 163 2.35 -21.75 9.59
CA ALA A 163 2.17 -21.63 11.03
C ALA A 163 1.10 -22.59 11.59
N THR A 164 -0.01 -22.81 10.88
CA THR A 164 -1.03 -23.80 11.30
C THR A 164 -0.55 -25.26 11.17
N ALA A 165 0.46 -25.48 10.34
CA ALA A 165 1.17 -26.75 10.23
C ALA A 165 2.15 -26.99 11.41
N GLY A 166 2.36 -25.98 12.26
CA GLY A 166 3.24 -26.04 13.43
C GLY A 166 4.64 -25.47 13.21
N LEU A 167 4.90 -24.87 12.05
CA LEU A 167 6.19 -24.25 11.73
C LEU A 167 6.25 -22.80 12.25
N ARG A 168 7.40 -22.35 12.73
CA ARG A 168 7.63 -20.93 13.06
C ARG A 168 8.23 -20.23 11.85
N GLY A 169 8.02 -18.91 11.73
CA GLY A 169 8.55 -18.12 10.62
C GLY A 169 10.06 -18.25 10.41
N SER A 170 10.82 -18.37 11.50
CA SER A 170 12.27 -18.65 11.47
C SER A 170 12.63 -19.98 10.83
N ASP A 171 11.72 -20.96 10.88
CA ASP A 171 12.01 -22.33 10.48
C ASP A 171 11.94 -22.48 8.96
N PHE A 172 11.18 -21.62 8.29
CA PHE A 172 10.95 -21.73 6.85
C PHE A 172 11.33 -20.50 6.03
N ILE A 173 11.58 -19.33 6.63
CA ILE A 173 12.00 -18.12 5.90
C ILE A 173 13.52 -17.97 6.01
N LYS A 174 14.24 -18.24 4.92
CA LYS A 174 15.70 -18.07 4.81
C LYS A 174 16.11 -16.61 4.63
N GLY A 175 15.21 -15.80 4.08
CA GLY A 175 15.45 -14.39 3.82
C GLY A 175 14.30 -13.75 3.09
N TRP A 176 14.53 -12.54 2.62
CA TRP A 176 13.56 -11.76 1.87
C TRP A 176 14.21 -11.27 0.59
N LYS A 177 13.49 -11.38 -0.52
CA LYS A 177 13.88 -10.75 -1.78
C LYS A 177 12.91 -9.65 -2.15
N LEU A 178 13.39 -8.65 -2.90
CA LEU A 178 12.51 -7.67 -3.50
C LEU A 178 11.55 -8.37 -4.48
N ARG A 179 10.33 -7.86 -4.57
CA ARG A 179 9.34 -8.32 -5.54
C ARG A 179 9.77 -7.92 -6.95
N ASP A 180 9.83 -8.92 -7.83
CA ASP A 180 10.24 -8.73 -9.22
C ASP A 180 9.06 -8.45 -10.17
N GLU A 181 7.83 -8.77 -9.74
CA GLU A 181 6.62 -8.64 -10.55
C GLU A 181 6.02 -7.23 -10.42
N PRO A 182 6.04 -6.40 -11.49
CA PRO A 182 5.60 -5.02 -11.42
C PRO A 182 4.09 -4.92 -11.18
N LEU A 183 3.72 -3.88 -10.43
CA LEU A 183 2.35 -3.53 -10.11
C LEU A 183 1.96 -2.21 -10.78
N ASP A 184 0.67 -1.98 -11.00
CA ASP A 184 0.21 -0.83 -11.77
C ASP A 184 0.09 0.43 -10.90
N ILE A 185 -0.68 0.37 -9.81
CA ILE A 185 -1.01 1.54 -8.99
C ILE A 185 -0.68 1.27 -7.51
N GLY A 186 0.13 2.14 -6.92
CA GLY A 186 0.43 2.15 -5.49
C GLY A 186 -0.13 3.41 -4.83
N LEU A 187 -0.92 3.24 -3.77
CA LEU A 187 -1.35 4.33 -2.89
C LEU A 187 -0.71 4.15 -1.52
N VAL A 188 0.04 5.14 -1.04
CA VAL A 188 0.78 5.04 0.23
C VAL A 188 0.23 6.06 1.23
N ASP A 189 -0.36 5.59 2.32
CA ASP A 189 -0.75 6.44 3.45
C ASP A 189 0.38 6.57 4.47
N GLU A 190 0.37 7.66 5.24
CA GLU A 190 1.44 8.05 6.18
C GLU A 190 2.84 8.07 5.53
N ALA A 191 2.91 8.65 4.34
CA ALA A 191 4.10 8.58 3.51
C ALA A 191 5.30 9.41 4.04
N SER A 192 5.07 10.27 5.04
CA SER A 192 6.13 11.02 5.74
C SER A 192 7.14 10.09 6.43
N MET A 193 6.75 8.85 6.74
CA MET A 193 7.62 7.86 7.40
C MET A 193 8.47 7.03 6.42
N LEU A 194 8.36 7.24 5.11
CA LEU A 194 9.15 6.47 4.13
C LEU A 194 10.59 6.96 4.11
N ASP A 195 11.51 6.00 4.14
CA ASP A 195 12.91 6.27 3.84
C ASP A 195 13.19 6.27 2.33
N ASP A 196 14.37 6.75 1.95
CA ASP A 196 14.78 6.88 0.54
C ASP A 196 14.78 5.55 -0.21
N ARG A 197 15.20 4.47 0.46
CA ARG A 197 15.28 3.14 -0.13
C ARG A 197 13.89 2.56 -0.37
N GLN A 198 13.00 2.66 0.60
CA GLN A 198 11.60 2.25 0.46
C GLN A 198 10.92 2.99 -0.67
N TYR A 199 11.16 4.30 -0.79
CA TYR A 199 10.62 5.07 -1.90
C TYR A 199 11.17 4.60 -3.25
N ASP A 200 12.47 4.37 -3.37
CA ASP A 200 13.08 3.89 -4.61
C ASP A 200 12.56 2.50 -5.01
N ASP A 201 12.44 1.59 -4.04
CA ASP A 201 11.87 0.25 -4.24
C ASP A 201 10.40 0.33 -4.69
N LEU A 202 9.60 1.22 -4.09
CA LEU A 202 8.21 1.46 -4.51
C LEU A 202 8.13 2.09 -5.91
N ARG A 203 9.00 3.05 -6.21
CA ARG A 203 9.09 3.66 -7.54
C ARG A 203 9.49 2.63 -8.57
N ALA A 204 10.34 1.66 -8.25
CA ALA A 204 10.72 0.57 -9.14
C ALA A 204 9.60 -0.48 -9.32
N LEU A 205 8.78 -0.70 -8.29
CA LEU A 205 7.70 -1.69 -8.32
C LEU A 205 6.44 -1.19 -9.04
N PHE A 206 6.07 0.08 -8.87
CA PHE A 206 4.81 0.62 -9.37
C PHE A 206 4.95 1.43 -10.66
N GLY A 207 3.98 1.29 -11.57
CA GLY A 207 3.83 2.15 -12.75
C GLY A 207 3.36 3.56 -12.38
N THR A 208 2.42 3.65 -11.43
CA THR A 208 1.84 4.89 -10.90
C THR A 208 1.88 4.85 -9.37
N LEU A 209 2.38 5.91 -8.74
CA LEU A 209 2.52 5.98 -7.28
C LEU A 209 1.95 7.29 -6.75
N ILE A 210 1.01 7.21 -5.80
CA ILE A 210 0.42 8.37 -5.13
C ILE A 210 0.71 8.26 -3.63
N LEU A 211 1.35 9.30 -3.09
CA LEU A 211 1.76 9.38 -1.69
C LEU A 211 0.81 10.30 -0.93
N PHE A 212 0.39 9.90 0.26
CA PHE A 212 -0.45 10.68 1.16
C PHE A 212 0.30 10.85 2.46
N GLY A 213 0.46 12.09 2.95
CA GLY A 213 1.12 12.29 4.23
C GLY A 213 1.07 13.72 4.73
N ASP A 214 1.74 13.93 5.85
CA ASP A 214 1.72 15.20 6.57
C ASP A 214 3.17 15.68 6.76
N PRO A 215 3.57 16.81 6.15
CA PRO A 215 4.90 17.38 6.32
C PRO A 215 5.25 17.78 7.76
N ALA A 216 4.25 17.91 8.63
CA ALA A 216 4.47 18.22 10.05
C ALA A 216 4.57 16.97 10.94
N GLN A 217 4.44 15.76 10.37
CA GLN A 217 4.59 14.51 11.11
C GLN A 217 6.05 14.05 11.17
N LEU A 218 6.28 12.94 11.88
CA LEU A 218 7.60 12.36 12.06
C LEU A 218 8.21 11.94 10.70
N PRO A 219 9.47 12.31 10.43
CA PRO A 219 10.24 11.79 9.30
C PRO A 219 10.58 10.30 9.52
N PRO A 220 11.13 9.61 8.50
CA PRO A 220 11.62 8.24 8.68
C PRO A 220 12.62 8.14 9.82
N VAL A 221 12.47 7.10 10.66
CA VAL A 221 13.37 6.85 11.81
C VAL A 221 14.77 6.45 11.36
N ASN A 222 14.87 5.79 10.19
CA ASN A 222 16.12 5.39 9.58
C ASN A 222 16.32 6.20 8.29
N GLY A 223 17.46 6.87 8.13
CA GLY A 223 17.79 7.59 6.90
C GLY A 223 18.35 8.99 7.12
N SER A 224 18.25 9.83 6.08
CA SER A 224 18.81 11.19 6.04
C SER A 224 18.04 12.23 6.86
N GLY A 225 16.88 11.85 7.44
CA GLY A 225 15.96 12.76 8.13
C GLY A 225 15.10 13.61 7.18
N ARG A 226 15.34 13.52 5.87
CA ARG A 226 14.54 14.18 4.82
C ARG A 226 13.25 13.41 4.57
N MET A 227 12.17 14.13 4.24
CA MET A 227 10.93 13.48 3.82
C MET A 227 10.97 13.13 2.34
N VAL A 228 10.30 12.03 1.98
CA VAL A 228 10.17 11.60 0.57
C VAL A 228 9.58 12.69 -0.33
N PHE A 229 8.72 13.56 0.22
CA PHE A 229 8.07 14.64 -0.50
C PHE A 229 9.06 15.67 -1.06
N ASP A 230 10.17 15.87 -0.38
CA ASP A 230 11.17 16.86 -0.78
C ASP A 230 11.88 16.44 -2.09
N ARG A 231 11.81 15.16 -2.48
CA ARG A 231 12.39 14.64 -3.73
C ARG A 231 11.49 14.87 -4.94
N LEU A 232 10.23 15.21 -4.72
CA LEU A 232 9.27 15.48 -5.79
C LEU A 232 9.39 16.94 -6.24
N PRO A 233 9.17 17.24 -7.53
CA PRO A 233 9.06 18.63 -7.95
C PRO A 233 7.81 19.28 -7.34
N GLU A 234 7.72 20.61 -7.40
CA GLU A 234 6.67 21.36 -6.71
C GLU A 234 5.28 21.07 -7.31
N GLU A 235 5.21 20.94 -8.63
CA GLU A 235 4.00 20.61 -9.39
C GLU A 235 3.42 19.22 -9.08
N ALA A 236 4.23 18.33 -8.50
CA ALA A 236 3.84 17.00 -8.07
C ALA A 236 3.43 16.96 -6.58
N ARG A 237 3.44 18.10 -5.88
CA ARG A 237 3.08 18.23 -4.46
C ARG A 237 1.79 19.05 -4.31
N LEU A 238 0.69 18.37 -4.05
CA LEU A 238 -0.63 18.98 -3.83
C LEU A 238 -0.85 19.14 -2.32
N THR A 239 -1.09 20.36 -1.85
CA THR A 239 -1.25 20.64 -0.41
C THR A 239 -2.71 20.98 -0.06
N LEU A 240 -3.34 20.14 0.76
CA LEU A 240 -4.64 20.40 1.37
C LEU A 240 -4.46 21.32 2.58
N ARG A 241 -5.08 22.51 2.52
CA ARG A 241 -4.89 23.59 3.49
C ARG A 241 -5.94 23.57 4.60
N ARG A 242 -7.13 23.02 4.34
CA ARG A 242 -8.28 23.16 5.23
C ARG A 242 -8.50 21.91 6.10
N VAL A 243 -8.40 22.06 7.42
CA VAL A 243 -8.80 21.02 8.39
C VAL A 243 -10.32 20.99 8.45
N HIS A 244 -10.95 20.01 7.80
CA HIS A 244 -12.41 19.81 7.81
C HIS A 244 -12.83 18.93 8.99
N ARG A 245 -12.40 19.29 10.20
CA ARG A 245 -13.04 18.80 11.41
C ARG A 245 -14.00 19.88 11.85
N GLN A 246 -15.29 19.54 11.94
CA GLN A 246 -16.31 20.43 12.47
C GLN A 246 -15.94 20.82 13.91
N ALA A 247 -15.48 22.06 14.06
CA ALA A 247 -15.94 23.07 15.00
C ALA A 247 -16.52 22.58 16.34
N SER A 248 -15.62 22.33 17.30
CA SER A 248 -15.72 22.91 18.65
C SER A 248 -14.45 22.54 19.46
N ASP A 249 -13.65 23.56 19.78
CA ASP A 249 -12.64 23.60 20.85
C ASP A 249 -11.72 22.37 21.01
N SER A 250 -10.67 22.27 20.18
CA SER A 250 -9.52 21.44 20.53
C SER A 250 -8.27 22.32 20.69
N PRO A 251 -7.93 22.73 21.92
CA PRO A 251 -6.71 23.48 22.23
C PRO A 251 -5.42 22.82 21.70
N ILE A 252 -5.48 21.50 21.47
CA ILE A 252 -4.39 20.70 20.92
C ILE A 252 -4.14 21.02 19.44
N LEU A 253 -5.17 21.34 18.66
CA LEU A 253 -5.02 21.69 17.24
C LEU A 253 -4.40 23.08 17.08
N ASP A 254 -4.82 24.03 17.91
CA ASP A 254 -4.22 25.38 17.93
C ASP A 254 -2.75 25.32 18.35
N LEU A 255 -2.42 24.50 19.34
CA LEU A 255 -1.04 24.25 19.77
C LEU A 255 -0.21 23.56 18.68
N ALA A 256 -0.77 22.53 18.01
CA ALA A 256 -0.08 21.85 16.91
C ALA A 256 0.13 22.75 15.69
N HIS A 257 -0.78 23.70 15.45
CA HIS A 257 -0.59 24.73 14.43
C HIS A 257 0.52 25.71 14.81
N ALA A 258 0.54 26.20 16.05
CA ALA A 258 1.56 27.12 16.54
C ALA A 258 2.97 26.51 16.56
N LEU A 259 3.09 25.20 16.85
CA LEU A 259 4.39 24.50 16.86
C LEU A 259 4.94 24.18 15.46
N GLY A 260 4.10 24.25 14.42
CA GLY A 260 4.49 23.94 13.04
C GLY A 260 4.93 25.15 12.22
N GLU A 261 4.91 26.36 12.78
CA GLU A 261 5.36 27.59 12.11
C GLU A 261 6.80 27.94 12.54
N PRO A 262 7.76 28.07 11.61
CA PRO A 262 9.15 28.36 11.94
C PRO A 262 9.42 29.79 12.46
N GLU A 263 8.41 30.67 12.54
CA GLU A 263 8.60 32.09 12.90
C GLU A 263 8.44 32.42 14.41
N LEU A 264 8.53 31.44 15.30
CA LEU A 264 8.51 31.66 16.75
C LEU A 264 9.79 31.17 17.47
N GLY A 265 10.94 31.30 16.80
CA GLY A 265 12.28 31.15 17.40
C GLY A 265 13.07 32.44 17.35
#